data_AF-A0A5N9ECG2-F1
#
_entry.id   AF-A0A5N9ECG2-F1
#
_cell.length_a   1.000
_cell.length_b   1.000
_cell.length_c   1.000
_cell.angle_alpha   90.00
_cell.angle_beta   90.00
_cell.angle_gamma   90.00
#
_symmetry.space_group_name_H-M   'P 1'
#
loop_
_entity.id
_entity.type
_entity.pdbx_description
1 polymer ?
#
loop_
_entity_poly.entity_id
_entity_poly.type
_entity_poly.pdbx_seq_one_letter_code
_entity_poly.pdbx_strand_id
1 'polypeptide(L)'
;MEGYNMSDFKKVVFSALEEYSSDLWEKIDGLTTEELRWQPSLGSNDIQWNVWHMIRVEDTWVNKRLKSEEEIWVTNGWYKQFGMKTTDHGAKQLPDEVRSIPTLKIGELKEYFIEVRKSTLEFVQQMDQNQLEKVYTENGKTGTWIIGHLLVEESQHLGQVAYIRGIIRGFNN
;
A
#
# COMPACT_ATOMS: atom_id res chain seq x y z
N MET A 1 33.27 2.09 10.46
CA MET A 1 31.98 2.53 9.90
C MET A 1 30.95 2.31 10.98
N GLU A 2 30.48 3.38 11.60
CA GLU A 2 29.56 3.32 12.74
C GLU A 2 28.27 2.59 12.31
N GLY A 3 28.02 1.44 12.94
CA GLY A 3 26.75 0.76 12.80
C GLY A 3 25.67 1.64 13.41
N TYR A 4 24.84 2.25 12.57
CA TYR A 4 23.62 2.90 13.00
C TYR A 4 22.82 1.90 13.84
N ASN A 5 22.85 2.06 15.16
CA ASN A 5 22.00 1.27 16.05
C ASN A 5 20.57 1.78 15.84
N MET A 6 19.83 1.09 14.97
CA MET A 6 18.45 1.41 14.66
C MET A 6 17.62 1.37 15.94
N SER A 7 16.80 2.40 16.19
CA SER A 7 15.94 2.41 17.39
C SER A 7 14.95 1.24 17.34
N ASP A 8 14.52 0.76 18.51
CA ASP A 8 13.65 -0.42 18.58
C ASP A 8 12.31 -0.21 17.86
N PHE A 9 11.77 1.01 17.89
CA PHE A 9 10.60 1.39 17.07
C PHE A 9 10.86 1.16 15.57
N LYS A 10 11.99 1.65 15.04
CA LYS A 10 12.34 1.48 13.63
C LYS A 10 12.50 0.00 13.27
N LYS A 11 13.11 -0.81 14.14
CA LYS A 11 13.21 -2.28 13.93
C LYS A 11 11.83 -2.93 13.79
N VAL A 12 10.89 -2.57 14.66
CA VAL A 12 9.50 -3.09 14.60
C VAL A 12 8.82 -2.68 13.30
N VAL A 13 8.91 -1.42 12.90
CA VAL A 13 8.30 -0.92 11.65
C VAL A 13 8.90 -1.62 10.44
N PHE A 14 10.23 -1.71 10.34
CA PHE A 14 10.90 -2.40 9.24
C PHE A 14 10.50 -3.88 9.17
N SER A 15 10.45 -4.57 10.32
CA SER A 15 10.03 -5.98 10.37
C SER A 15 8.59 -6.16 9.87
N ALA A 16 7.66 -5.30 10.30
CA ALA A 16 6.26 -5.41 9.91
C ALA A 16 6.06 -5.11 8.41
N LEU A 17 6.75 -4.10 7.87
CA LEU A 17 6.69 -3.77 6.45
C LEU A 17 7.28 -4.90 5.58
N GLU A 18 8.38 -5.54 6.02
CA GLU A 18 8.97 -6.67 5.31
C GLU A 18 8.05 -7.90 5.31
N GLU A 19 7.50 -8.26 6.47
CA GLU A 19 6.55 -9.37 6.62
C GLU A 19 5.34 -9.18 5.69
N TYR A 20 4.71 -8.01 5.73
CA TYR A 20 3.61 -7.68 4.82
C TYR A 20 4.03 -7.79 3.34
N SER A 21 5.19 -7.25 2.96
CA SER A 21 5.64 -7.26 1.57
C SER A 21 5.79 -8.69 1.06
N SER A 22 6.47 -9.52 1.84
CA SER A 22 6.71 -10.93 1.52
C SER A 22 5.38 -11.66 1.36
N ASP A 23 4.49 -11.55 2.34
CA ASP A 23 3.21 -12.25 2.36
C ASP A 23 2.31 -11.80 1.20
N LEU A 24 2.23 -10.50 0.93
CA LEU A 24 1.43 -9.98 -0.18
C LEU A 24 1.84 -10.60 -1.51
N TRP A 25 3.13 -10.56 -1.82
CA TRP A 25 3.65 -11.07 -3.10
C TRP A 25 3.53 -12.58 -3.19
N GLU A 26 3.67 -13.32 -2.08
CA GLU A 26 3.41 -14.77 -2.05
C GLU A 26 1.93 -15.07 -2.36
N LYS A 27 0.98 -14.33 -1.78
CA LYS A 27 -0.45 -14.64 -1.95
C LYS A 27 -0.98 -14.37 -3.35
N ILE A 28 -0.36 -13.45 -4.08
CA ILE A 28 -0.80 -13.12 -5.44
C ILE A 28 0.06 -13.78 -6.52
N ASP A 29 1.13 -14.49 -6.14
CA ASP A 29 1.98 -15.21 -7.08
C ASP A 29 1.17 -16.27 -7.83
N GLY A 30 1.39 -16.36 -9.14
CA GLY A 30 0.70 -17.30 -10.02
C GLY A 30 -0.80 -17.06 -10.24
N LEU A 31 -1.41 -16.02 -9.65
CA LEU A 31 -2.81 -15.68 -9.94
C LEU A 31 -2.95 -15.14 -11.36
N THR A 32 -4.00 -15.60 -12.05
CA THR A 32 -4.38 -15.09 -13.36
C THR A 32 -5.04 -13.72 -13.27
N THR A 33 -5.09 -12.99 -14.38
CA THR A 33 -5.81 -11.71 -14.47
C THR A 33 -7.28 -11.84 -14.06
N GLU A 34 -7.92 -12.93 -14.48
CA GLU A 34 -9.31 -13.23 -14.15
C GLU A 34 -9.52 -13.41 -12.64
N GLU A 35 -8.57 -14.04 -11.95
CA GLU A 35 -8.60 -14.23 -10.51
C GLU A 35 -8.29 -12.96 -9.74
N LEU A 36 -7.33 -12.16 -10.23
CA LEU A 36 -7.03 -10.85 -9.67
C LEU A 36 -8.23 -9.89 -9.74
N ARG A 37 -9.05 -10.02 -10.78
CA ARG A 37 -10.28 -9.23 -11.00
C ARG A 37 -11.56 -9.89 -10.46
N TRP A 38 -11.46 -11.07 -9.86
CA TRP A 38 -12.63 -11.77 -9.34
C TRP A 38 -13.14 -11.08 -8.07
N GLN A 39 -14.45 -10.79 -8.04
CA GLN A 39 -15.12 -10.18 -6.89
C GLN A 39 -15.98 -11.22 -6.15
N PRO A 40 -15.86 -11.33 -4.81
CA PRO A 40 -16.75 -12.17 -4.01
C PRO A 40 -18.23 -11.80 -4.13
N SER A 41 -18.51 -10.51 -4.31
CA SER A 41 -19.85 -9.98 -4.56
C SER A 41 -19.75 -8.69 -5.37
N LEU A 42 -20.86 -8.24 -5.98
CA LEU A 42 -20.90 -6.95 -6.69
C LEU A 42 -20.62 -5.74 -5.78
N GLY A 43 -20.58 -5.90 -4.46
CA GLY A 43 -20.20 -4.83 -3.54
C GLY A 43 -18.74 -4.90 -3.06
N SER A 44 -18.00 -5.93 -3.45
CA SER A 44 -16.69 -6.26 -2.88
C SER A 44 -15.54 -5.77 -3.75
N ASN A 45 -14.45 -5.35 -3.13
CA ASN A 45 -13.19 -5.13 -3.85
C ASN A 45 -12.62 -6.46 -4.36
N ASP A 46 -11.99 -6.44 -5.53
CA ASP A 46 -11.20 -7.56 -6.05
C ASP A 46 -9.74 -7.50 -5.52
N ILE A 47 -8.94 -8.53 -5.78
CA ILE A 47 -7.55 -8.59 -5.29
C ILE A 47 -6.74 -7.43 -5.89
N GLN A 48 -6.87 -7.17 -7.19
CA GLN A 48 -6.15 -6.12 -7.88
C GLN A 48 -6.39 -4.75 -7.25
N TRP A 49 -7.66 -4.43 -6.96
CA TRP A 49 -8.05 -3.18 -6.31
C TRP A 49 -7.40 -3.05 -4.95
N ASN A 50 -7.42 -4.11 -4.13
CA ASN A 50 -6.81 -4.07 -2.80
C ASN A 50 -5.29 -3.83 -2.87
N VAL A 51 -4.59 -4.51 -3.78
CA VAL A 51 -3.15 -4.28 -4.01
C VAL A 51 -2.89 -2.83 -4.40
N TRP A 52 -3.58 -2.33 -5.43
CA TRP A 52 -3.43 -0.95 -5.87
C TRP A 52 -3.75 0.07 -4.77
N HIS A 53 -4.83 -0.15 -4.03
CA HIS A 53 -5.28 0.76 -2.97
C HIS A 53 -4.25 0.90 -1.86
N MET A 54 -3.71 -0.22 -1.35
CA MET A 54 -2.67 -0.20 -0.31
C MET A 54 -1.46 0.63 -0.75
N ILE A 55 -0.98 0.43 -1.98
CA ILE A 55 0.17 1.18 -2.52
C ILE A 55 -0.16 2.68 -2.61
N ARG A 56 -1.38 3.04 -3.02
CA ARG A 56 -1.84 4.45 -3.06
C ARG A 56 -1.95 5.07 -1.67
N VAL A 57 -2.40 4.30 -0.67
CA VAL A 57 -2.49 4.75 0.73
C VAL A 57 -1.10 5.01 1.30
N GLU A 58 -0.15 4.09 1.08
CA GLU A 58 1.24 4.25 1.48
C GLU A 58 1.87 5.50 0.83
N ASP A 59 1.75 5.63 -0.50
CA ASP A 59 2.28 6.78 -1.24
C ASP A 59 1.68 8.11 -0.75
N THR A 60 0.36 8.15 -0.52
CA THR A 60 -0.34 9.33 0.00
C THR A 60 0.17 9.72 1.38
N TRP A 61 0.22 8.77 2.32
CA TRP A 61 0.63 9.09 3.69
C TRP A 61 2.11 9.42 3.79
N VAL A 62 2.98 8.74 3.05
CA VAL A 62 4.42 8.93 3.13
C VAL A 62 4.86 10.13 2.29
N ASN A 63 4.68 10.09 0.97
CA ASN A 63 5.21 11.13 0.09
C ASN A 63 4.42 12.42 0.25
N LYS A 64 3.09 12.37 0.19
CA LYS A 64 2.28 13.59 0.27
C LYS A 64 2.14 14.15 1.67
N ARG A 65 1.91 13.33 2.70
CA ARG A 65 1.71 13.86 4.07
C ARG A 65 3.01 14.02 4.83
N LEU A 66 3.77 12.95 5.04
CA LEU A 66 4.96 12.99 5.88
C LEU A 66 6.11 13.81 5.26
N LYS A 67 6.36 13.62 3.96
CA LYS A 67 7.42 14.33 3.22
C LYS A 67 6.96 15.68 2.65
N SER A 68 5.65 15.91 2.54
CA SER A 68 5.10 17.12 1.88
C SER A 68 5.56 17.27 0.42
N GLU A 69 5.72 16.14 -0.27
CA GLU A 69 6.12 16.04 -1.66
C GLU A 69 4.92 15.63 -2.55
N GLU A 70 5.09 15.68 -3.86
CA GLU A 70 4.11 15.11 -4.78
C GLU A 70 4.19 13.58 -4.76
N GLU A 71 3.05 12.91 -4.90
CA GLU A 71 2.94 11.45 -4.87
C GLU A 71 3.76 10.80 -5.99
N ILE A 72 4.40 9.65 -5.72
CA ILE A 72 5.15 8.87 -6.73
C ILE A 72 4.22 8.48 -7.87
N TRP A 73 2.95 8.20 -7.55
CA TRP A 73 1.87 8.02 -8.51
C TRP A 73 1.84 9.06 -9.63
N VAL A 74 2.12 10.32 -9.29
CA VAL A 74 2.09 11.47 -10.20
C VAL A 74 3.48 11.71 -10.78
N THR A 75 4.51 11.80 -9.93
CA THR A 75 5.86 12.19 -10.35
C THR A 75 6.50 11.19 -11.30
N ASN A 76 6.26 9.89 -11.11
CA ASN A 76 6.76 8.83 -11.98
C ASN A 76 5.76 8.43 -13.08
N GLY A 77 4.60 9.09 -13.15
CA GLY A 77 3.65 8.91 -14.26
C GLY A 77 2.84 7.61 -14.22
N TRP A 78 2.80 6.91 -13.09
CA TRP A 78 2.03 5.68 -12.90
C TRP A 78 0.55 5.86 -13.22
N TYR A 79 -0.04 7.00 -12.85
CA TYR A 79 -1.44 7.30 -13.21
C TYR A 79 -1.70 7.17 -14.72
N LYS A 80 -0.76 7.66 -15.55
CA LYS A 80 -0.86 7.59 -17.00
C LYS A 80 -0.65 6.16 -17.50
N GLN A 81 0.32 5.45 -16.93
CA GLN A 81 0.62 4.06 -17.29
C GLN A 81 -0.59 3.14 -17.04
N PHE A 82 -1.30 3.36 -15.93
CA PHE A 82 -2.49 2.61 -15.58
C PHE A 82 -3.78 3.15 -16.19
N GLY A 83 -3.75 4.27 -16.93
CA GLY A 83 -4.94 4.87 -17.53
C GLY A 83 -5.93 5.43 -16.51
N MET A 84 -5.43 5.92 -15.38
CA MET A 84 -6.19 6.44 -14.24
C MET A 84 -5.93 7.94 -14.04
N LYS A 85 -6.70 8.58 -13.15
CA LYS A 85 -6.49 9.99 -12.80
C LYS A 85 -5.45 10.12 -11.68
N THR A 86 -4.81 11.28 -11.62
CA THR A 86 -3.89 11.61 -10.52
C THR A 86 -4.59 11.58 -9.15
N THR A 87 -5.89 11.85 -9.11
CA THR A 87 -6.71 11.85 -7.90
C THR A 87 -7.25 10.48 -7.50
N ASP A 88 -7.03 9.43 -8.29
CA ASP A 88 -7.57 8.12 -7.97
C ASP A 88 -6.75 7.47 -6.84
N HIS A 89 -7.43 7.10 -5.76
CA HIS A 89 -6.82 6.45 -4.60
C HIS A 89 -7.77 5.50 -3.85
N GLY A 90 -8.97 5.21 -4.38
CA GLY A 90 -9.87 4.20 -3.83
C GLY A 90 -10.79 4.67 -2.70
N ALA A 91 -10.47 5.77 -2.01
CA ALA A 91 -11.30 6.17 -0.87
C ALA A 91 -12.66 6.72 -1.33
N LYS A 92 -13.73 6.24 -0.67
CA LYS A 92 -15.13 6.57 -0.97
C LYS A 92 -15.61 6.16 -2.37
N GLN A 93 -14.91 5.23 -3.03
CA GLN A 93 -15.40 4.70 -4.30
C GLN A 93 -16.67 3.88 -4.10
N LEU A 94 -17.61 4.05 -5.03
CA LEU A 94 -18.81 3.23 -5.15
C LEU A 94 -18.46 1.89 -5.82
N PRO A 95 -19.27 0.83 -5.62
CA PRO A 95 -18.99 -0.47 -6.21
C PRO A 95 -18.85 -0.47 -7.75
N ASP A 96 -19.60 0.39 -8.46
CA ASP A 96 -19.45 0.58 -9.90
C ASP A 96 -18.11 1.22 -10.29
N GLU A 97 -17.56 2.09 -9.44
CA GLU A 97 -16.26 2.72 -9.65
C GLU A 97 -15.12 1.72 -9.40
N VAL A 98 -15.28 0.84 -8.43
CA VAL A 98 -14.35 -0.30 -8.22
C VAL A 98 -14.31 -1.19 -9.46
N ARG A 99 -15.48 -1.50 -10.06
CA ARG A 99 -15.52 -2.31 -11.29
C ARG A 99 -14.92 -1.62 -12.50
N SER A 100 -15.04 -0.30 -12.58
CA SER A 100 -14.59 0.47 -13.75
C SER A 100 -13.09 0.74 -13.76
N ILE A 101 -12.35 0.40 -12.70
CA ILE A 101 -10.89 0.52 -12.74
C ILE A 101 -10.32 -0.37 -13.87
N PRO A 102 -9.30 0.14 -14.61
CA PRO A 102 -8.63 -0.65 -15.64
C PRO A 102 -8.05 -1.95 -15.08
N THR A 103 -7.87 -2.94 -15.93
CA THR A 103 -7.05 -4.10 -15.57
C THR A 103 -5.59 -3.66 -15.51
N LEU A 104 -5.01 -3.75 -14.32
CA LEU A 104 -3.66 -3.35 -13.98
C LEU A 104 -2.77 -4.58 -14.07
N LYS A 105 -1.62 -4.46 -14.75
CA LYS A 105 -0.68 -5.58 -14.79
C LYS A 105 -0.01 -5.70 -13.43
N ILE A 106 -0.07 -6.89 -12.83
CA ILE A 106 0.46 -7.10 -11.48
C ILE A 106 1.96 -6.82 -11.37
N GLY A 107 2.72 -7.08 -12.43
CA GLY A 107 4.14 -6.74 -12.51
C GLY A 107 4.39 -5.23 -12.43
N GLU A 108 3.58 -4.42 -13.13
CA GLU A 108 3.67 -2.95 -13.09
C GLU A 108 3.25 -2.42 -11.70
N LEU A 109 2.23 -3.02 -11.07
CA LEU A 109 1.86 -2.68 -9.68
C LEU A 109 3.00 -3.02 -8.70
N LYS A 110 3.73 -4.11 -8.94
CA LYS A 110 4.89 -4.48 -8.13
C LYS A 110 6.05 -3.49 -8.28
N GLU A 111 6.30 -3.01 -9.49
CA GLU A 111 7.31 -1.96 -9.73
C GLU A 111 6.92 -0.67 -9.00
N TYR A 112 5.67 -0.23 -9.14
CA TYR A 112 5.15 0.94 -8.41
C TYR A 112 5.27 0.77 -6.89
N PHE A 113 4.89 -0.40 -6.36
CA PHE A 113 5.06 -0.71 -4.94
C PHE A 113 6.51 -0.61 -4.49
N ILE A 114 7.46 -1.16 -5.25
CA ILE A 114 8.88 -1.11 -4.89
C ILE A 114 9.38 0.33 -4.79
N GLU A 115 8.95 1.21 -5.69
CA GLU A 115 9.30 2.63 -5.65
C GLU A 115 8.74 3.33 -4.41
N VAL A 116 7.46 3.09 -4.10
CA VAL A 116 6.79 3.64 -2.91
C VAL A 116 7.44 3.11 -1.64
N ARG A 117 7.60 1.79 -1.53
CA ARG A 117 8.19 1.11 -0.37
C ARG A 117 9.62 1.57 -0.12
N LYS A 118 10.41 1.77 -1.17
CA LYS A 118 11.77 2.33 -1.03
C LYS A 118 11.72 3.72 -0.39
N SER A 119 10.86 4.62 -0.89
CA SER A 119 10.69 5.97 -0.31
C SER A 119 10.24 5.91 1.15
N THR A 120 9.33 5.00 1.49
CA THR A 120 8.87 4.75 2.87
C THR A 120 10.01 4.33 3.78
N LEU A 121 10.79 3.32 3.40
CA LEU A 121 11.89 2.83 4.21
C LEU A 121 12.98 3.89 4.41
N GLU A 122 13.30 4.65 3.36
CA GLU A 122 14.24 5.79 3.44
C GLU A 122 13.74 6.86 4.43
N PHE A 123 12.45 7.19 4.40
CA PHE A 123 11.86 8.14 5.34
C PHE A 123 11.88 7.62 6.78
N VAL A 124 11.42 6.39 7.02
CA VAL A 124 11.38 5.78 8.37
C VAL A 124 12.79 5.65 8.96
N GLN A 125 13.78 5.34 8.14
CA GLN A 125 15.18 5.28 8.58
C GLN A 125 15.67 6.61 9.16
N GLN A 126 15.27 7.73 8.56
CA GLN A 126 15.65 9.07 8.97
C GLN A 126 14.74 9.66 10.05
N MET A 127 13.59 9.02 10.33
CA MET A 127 12.58 9.55 11.23
C MET A 127 13.11 9.74 12.67
N ASP A 128 12.86 10.90 13.27
CA ASP A 128 13.22 11.27 14.63
C ASP A 128 11.99 11.51 15.52
N GLN A 129 12.23 11.84 16.80
CA GLN A 129 11.17 12.09 17.77
C GLN A 129 10.26 13.27 17.36
N ASN A 130 10.83 14.32 16.76
CA ASN A 130 10.06 15.50 16.35
C ASN A 130 9.10 15.14 15.22
N GLN A 131 9.53 14.32 14.26
CA GLN A 131 8.68 13.82 13.18
C GLN A 131 7.59 12.87 13.70
N LEU A 132 7.86 12.11 14.76
CA LEU A 132 6.85 11.25 15.39
C LEU A 132 5.75 12.08 16.10
N GLU A 133 6.11 13.14 16.80
CA GLU A 133 5.19 13.97 17.58
C GLU A 133 4.47 15.04 16.74
N LYS A 134 5.06 15.45 15.61
CA LYS A 134 4.47 16.45 14.71
C LYS A 134 3.08 16.03 14.22
N VAL A 135 2.15 16.98 14.22
CA VAL A 135 0.82 16.86 13.59
C VAL A 135 0.93 17.18 12.09
N TYR A 136 0.42 16.29 11.24
CA TYR A 136 0.50 16.38 9.78
C TYR A 136 -0.84 16.63 9.09
N THR A 137 -1.95 16.58 9.82
CA THR A 137 -3.30 16.75 9.26
C THR A 137 -4.14 17.68 10.11
N GLU A 138 -5.15 18.30 9.48
CA GLU A 138 -6.08 19.21 10.16
C GLU A 138 -6.87 18.53 11.29
N ASN A 139 -7.13 17.22 11.19
CA ASN A 139 -7.78 16.41 12.22
C ASN A 139 -6.82 15.80 13.24
N GLY A 140 -5.58 16.32 13.34
CA GLY A 140 -4.68 16.03 14.45
C GLY A 140 -3.90 14.72 14.34
N LYS A 141 -3.70 14.14 13.15
CA LYS A 141 -2.91 12.91 13.01
C LYS A 141 -1.42 13.21 13.13
N THR A 142 -0.76 12.54 14.07
CA THR A 142 0.69 12.67 14.29
C THR A 142 1.49 11.71 13.42
N GLY A 143 2.81 11.91 13.32
CA GLY A 143 3.71 10.95 12.64
C GLY A 143 3.60 9.55 13.22
N THR A 144 3.55 9.41 14.55
CA THR A 144 3.31 8.12 15.23
C THR A 144 2.01 7.47 14.78
N TRP A 145 0.91 8.26 14.71
CA TRP A 145 -0.37 7.73 14.25
C TRP A 145 -0.30 7.28 12.79
N ILE A 146 0.37 8.05 11.92
CA ILE A 146 0.48 7.74 10.49
C ILE A 146 1.25 6.43 10.28
N ILE A 147 2.41 6.26 10.94
CA ILE A 147 3.17 5.01 10.82
C ILE A 147 2.37 3.81 11.35
N GLY A 148 1.73 3.96 12.52
CA GLY A 148 0.85 2.90 13.04
C GLY A 148 -0.33 2.60 12.12
N HIS A 149 -0.89 3.62 11.47
CA HIS A 149 -1.99 3.47 10.54
C HIS A 149 -1.58 2.71 9.28
N LEU A 150 -0.39 2.97 8.72
CA LEU A 150 0.13 2.22 7.57
C LEU A 150 0.20 0.72 7.87
N LEU A 151 0.78 0.33 9.00
CA LEU A 151 0.89 -1.07 9.39
C LEU A 151 -0.50 -1.75 9.51
N VAL A 152 -1.47 -1.04 10.08
CA VAL A 152 -2.84 -1.55 10.24
C VAL A 152 -3.56 -1.65 8.91
N GLU A 153 -3.48 -0.63 8.06
CA GLU A 153 -4.18 -0.59 6.78
C GLU A 153 -3.66 -1.68 5.84
N GLU A 154 -2.35 -1.80 5.71
CA GLU A 154 -1.70 -2.82 4.89
C GLU A 154 -2.08 -4.23 5.37
N SER A 155 -2.05 -4.47 6.68
CA SER A 155 -2.45 -5.76 7.26
C SER A 155 -3.93 -6.09 7.02
N GLN A 156 -4.82 -5.10 7.12
CA GLN A 156 -6.25 -5.28 6.89
C GLN A 156 -6.55 -5.72 5.46
N HIS A 157 -5.94 -5.04 4.48
CA HIS A 157 -6.13 -5.34 3.07
C HIS A 157 -5.36 -6.60 2.62
N LEU A 158 -4.21 -6.92 3.22
CA LEU A 158 -3.58 -8.24 3.05
C LEU A 158 -4.51 -9.37 3.49
N GLY A 159 -5.19 -9.21 4.63
CA GLY A 159 -6.20 -10.16 5.08
C GLY A 159 -7.35 -10.34 4.07
N GLN A 160 -7.80 -9.27 3.43
CA GLN A 160 -8.79 -9.33 2.36
C GLN A 160 -8.25 -10.07 1.13
N VAL A 161 -7.03 -9.77 0.69
CA VAL A 161 -6.36 -10.48 -0.42
C VAL A 161 -6.27 -11.97 -0.12
N ALA A 162 -5.77 -12.34 1.06
CA ALA A 162 -5.63 -13.73 1.47
C ALA A 162 -6.98 -14.45 1.54
N TYR A 163 -8.02 -13.78 2.04
CA TYR A 163 -9.36 -14.35 2.13
C TYR A 163 -9.99 -14.57 0.75
N ILE A 164 -9.92 -13.58 -0.15
CA ILE A 164 -10.43 -13.69 -1.52
C ILE A 164 -9.68 -14.79 -2.27
N ARG A 165 -8.34 -14.80 -2.18
CA ARG A 165 -7.51 -15.85 -2.76
C ARG A 165 -7.88 -17.23 -2.22
N GLY A 166 -8.15 -17.34 -0.92
CA GLY A 166 -8.61 -18.57 -0.28
C GLY A 166 -9.96 -19.07 -0.81
N ILE A 167 -10.88 -18.17 -1.17
CA ILE A 167 -12.15 -18.55 -1.81
C ILE A 167 -11.89 -19.13 -3.21
N ILE A 168 -10.97 -18.52 -3.98
CA ILE A 168 -10.69 -18.93 -5.36
C ILE A 168 -9.90 -20.25 -5.41
N ARG A 169 -8.84 -20.37 -4.62
CA ARG A 169 -7.82 -21.44 -4.72
C ARG A 169 -7.80 -22.41 -3.54
N GLY A 170 -8.55 -22.17 -2.46
CA GLY A 170 -8.46 -22.96 -1.24
C GLY A 170 -7.17 -22.69 -0.44
N PHE A 171 -6.69 -23.69 0.31
CA PHE A 171 -5.41 -23.59 1.03
C PHE A 171 -4.21 -23.70 0.07
N ASN A 172 -3.08 -23.08 0.45
CA ASN A 172 -1.78 -23.42 -0.14
C ASN A 172 -1.37 -24.80 0.40
N ASN A 173 -1.65 -25.85 -0.36
CA ASN A 173 -1.09 -27.18 -0.10
C ASN A 173 0.23 -27.34 -0.86
#